data_AF-E0E1N4-F1
#
_entry.id   AF-E0E1N4-F1
#
_cell.length_a   1.000
_cell.length_b   1.000
_cell.length_c   1.000
_cell.angle_alpha   90.00
_cell.angle_beta   90.00
_cell.angle_gamma   90.00
#
_symmetry.space_group_name_H-M   'P 1'
#
loop_
_entity.id
_entity.type
_entity.pdbx_description
1 polymer ?
#
loop_
_entity_poly.entity_id
_entity_poly.type
_entity_poly.pdbx_seq_one_letter_code
_entity_poly.pdbx_strand_id
1 'polypeptide(L)'
;MKKNLKKICILSLCLFIATGCSINDKDDSRSKQSPSTSTSESKSDKTKGMKVTYTNVSDKASRDLLANLFDQAGISKDRQKVFFDHLDQFNSSVDNKSLTGPFEEAGVQDTKYDPYDMQDQWKKKNSDFEGYNCRITSYGLFGDYIKASQSKTSDDTENLGIDLLSLTRDNSATKTDNEKNIFKNIFNEVKTIDTKDINKHYEIFKKEWESRGVKFTKNNKASIVSVVFHSQIEKGKDSLFIGHVGIMLKAKDGVYFVEKVAFQEPYRLNKFKNKEELKKYLMEKYDVEYDQPTAKPFVLENDSLI
;
A
#
# COMPACT_ATOMS: atom_id res chain seq x y z
N MET A 1 34.64 22.54 -24.00
CA MET A 1 33.26 22.12 -24.30
C MET A 1 32.51 21.94 -22.99
N LYS A 2 31.39 22.65 -22.82
CA LYS A 2 30.72 22.96 -21.55
C LYS A 2 29.91 21.78 -21.00
N LYS A 3 30.08 21.54 -19.68
CA LYS A 3 29.10 21.17 -18.64
C LYS A 3 27.69 20.76 -19.11
N ASN A 4 27.25 19.57 -18.68
CA ASN A 4 26.10 19.33 -17.79
C ASN A 4 25.64 17.88 -17.94
N LEU A 5 25.76 17.06 -16.88
CA LEU A 5 24.97 15.85 -16.77
C LEU A 5 24.47 15.66 -15.34
N LYS A 6 23.18 16.02 -15.21
CA LYS A 6 22.11 15.37 -14.45
C LYS A 6 22.27 15.25 -12.92
N LYS A 7 21.65 16.24 -12.26
CA LYS A 7 20.97 16.07 -10.98
C LYS A 7 20.00 14.89 -11.09
N ILE A 8 20.21 13.86 -10.27
CA ILE A 8 19.21 12.84 -9.98
C ILE A 8 18.37 13.40 -8.83
N CYS A 9 17.15 13.81 -9.13
CA CYS A 9 16.16 14.12 -8.11
C CYS A 9 15.76 12.81 -7.44
N ILE A 10 16.19 12.63 -6.19
CA ILE A 10 15.65 11.63 -5.28
C ILE A 10 14.16 11.97 -5.11
N LEU A 11 13.29 11.18 -5.73
CA LEU A 11 11.86 11.19 -5.43
C LEU A 11 11.72 10.66 -4.00
N SER A 12 11.80 11.59 -3.04
CA SER A 12 11.46 11.37 -1.66
C SER A 12 10.00 10.92 -1.62
N LEU A 13 9.77 9.63 -1.40
CA LEU A 13 8.47 9.10 -1.00
C LEU A 13 8.10 9.83 0.31
N CYS A 14 7.21 10.82 0.24
CA CYS A 14 6.75 11.59 1.37
C CYS A 14 6.03 10.68 2.37
N LEU A 15 6.78 10.12 3.33
CA LEU A 15 6.23 9.74 4.62
C LEU A 15 5.97 11.05 5.37
N PHE A 16 4.72 11.48 5.39
CA PHE A 16 4.30 12.56 6.29
C PHE A 16 4.22 12.02 7.72
N ILE A 17 5.19 12.40 8.55
CA ILE A 17 5.12 12.22 10.00
C ILE A 17 4.45 13.47 10.58
N ALA A 18 3.31 13.29 11.23
CA ALA A 18 2.69 14.33 12.04
C ALA A 18 3.41 14.42 13.40
N THR A 19 4.35 15.36 13.54
CA THR A 19 4.93 15.73 14.84
C THR A 19 4.14 16.89 15.45
N GLY A 20 3.19 16.57 16.33
CA GLY A 20 2.53 17.56 17.18
C GLY A 20 3.39 17.92 18.39
N CYS A 21 4.22 18.95 18.27
CA CYS A 21 4.87 19.57 19.43
C CYS A 21 3.95 20.63 20.04
N SER A 22 3.42 20.38 21.24
CA SER A 22 2.81 21.42 22.07
C SER A 22 3.92 22.27 22.70
N ILE A 23 4.01 23.53 22.28
CA ILE A 23 4.76 24.56 23.00
C ILE A 23 3.82 25.17 24.05
N ASN A 24 4.18 25.00 25.32
CA ASN A 24 3.63 25.74 26.45
C ASN A 24 4.25 27.14 26.43
N ASP A 25 3.43 28.17 26.30
CA ASP A 25 3.76 29.51 26.80
C ASP A 25 2.67 29.97 27.78
N LYS A 26 3.11 30.22 29.00
CA LYS A 26 2.36 30.96 30.02
C LYS A 26 2.75 32.42 29.87
N ASP A 27 1.79 33.34 29.78
CA ASP A 27 1.65 34.35 30.83
C ASP A 27 0.35 35.15 30.72
N ASP A 28 -0.03 35.65 31.91
CA ASP A 28 -1.29 36.23 32.35
C ASP A 28 -1.67 37.58 31.72
N SER A 29 -2.99 37.83 31.57
CA SER A 29 -3.62 39.01 32.21
C SER A 29 -5.16 38.94 32.25
N ARG A 30 -5.67 39.40 33.40
CA ARG A 30 -7.05 39.44 33.90
C ARG A 30 -7.98 40.40 33.14
N SER A 31 -9.25 39.99 32.96
CA SER A 31 -10.42 40.79 33.38
C SER A 31 -11.67 39.93 33.63
N LYS A 32 -12.45 40.28 34.66
CA LYS A 32 -13.75 39.71 35.10
C LYS A 32 -14.88 40.34 34.23
N GLN A 33 -16.07 39.78 33.97
CA GLN A 33 -17.08 39.27 34.91
C GLN A 33 -18.37 38.78 34.19
N SER A 34 -18.93 37.66 34.69
CA SER A 34 -20.37 37.27 34.77
C SER A 34 -21.12 36.59 33.61
N PRO A 35 -22.12 35.73 33.92
CA PRO A 35 -22.28 34.43 33.27
C PRO A 35 -23.54 34.36 32.39
N SER A 36 -23.41 33.71 31.23
CA SER A 36 -24.55 33.22 30.46
C SER A 36 -24.44 31.71 30.31
N THR A 37 -25.50 31.05 30.75
CA THR A 37 -25.75 29.62 30.71
C THR A 37 -25.59 29.09 29.28
N SER A 38 -24.49 28.38 29.03
CA SER A 38 -24.35 27.52 27.86
C SER A 38 -24.25 26.07 28.33
N THR A 39 -25.23 25.32 27.86
CA THR A 39 -25.37 23.87 27.93
C THR A 39 -24.01 23.21 27.71
N SER A 40 -23.56 22.46 28.72
CA SER A 40 -22.38 21.62 28.63
C SER A 40 -22.64 20.53 27.59
N GLU A 41 -22.32 20.80 26.33
CA GLU A 41 -22.04 19.75 25.37
C GLU A 41 -20.84 18.98 25.89
N SER A 42 -21.14 17.80 26.40
CA SER A 42 -20.16 16.77 26.71
C SER A 42 -19.22 16.66 25.53
N LYS A 43 -17.92 16.84 25.77
CA LYS A 43 -16.85 16.35 24.90
C LYS A 43 -17.03 14.84 24.77
N SER A 44 -17.85 14.41 23.82
CA SER A 44 -18.03 13.02 23.45
C SER A 44 -16.76 12.56 22.75
N ASP A 45 -16.03 11.71 23.46
CA ASP A 45 -15.24 10.61 22.93
C ASP A 45 -14.36 10.94 21.71
N LYS A 46 -13.09 11.28 21.96
CA LYS A 46 -12.04 11.12 20.95
C LYS A 46 -12.03 9.65 20.56
N THR A 47 -12.68 9.32 19.44
CA THR A 47 -12.82 7.99 18.87
C THR A 47 -11.52 7.19 19.00
N LYS A 48 -11.57 6.15 19.84
CA LYS A 48 -10.52 5.14 19.91
C LYS A 48 -10.34 4.54 18.51
N GLY A 49 -9.17 4.74 17.90
CA GLY A 49 -8.85 4.28 16.54
C GLY A 49 -9.10 2.78 16.35
N MET A 50 -9.29 2.35 15.09
CA MET A 50 -9.47 0.96 14.75
C MET A 50 -8.24 0.15 15.19
N LYS A 51 -8.50 -1.03 15.75
CA LYS A 51 -7.48 -2.04 15.96
C LYS A 51 -7.52 -3.06 14.84
N VAL A 52 -6.35 -3.56 14.46
CA VAL A 52 -6.17 -4.62 13.47
C VAL A 52 -5.48 -5.82 14.12
N THR A 53 -5.97 -7.01 13.83
CA THR A 53 -5.30 -8.26 14.19
C THR A 53 -4.31 -8.64 13.08
N TYR A 54 -3.03 -8.76 13.40
CA TYR A 54 -1.98 -9.02 12.40
C TYR A 54 -0.83 -9.89 12.90
N THR A 55 -0.05 -10.42 11.96
CA THR A 55 1.25 -11.08 12.16
C THR A 55 2.22 -10.65 11.06
N ASN A 56 3.53 -10.67 11.33
CA ASN A 56 4.58 -10.50 10.32
C ASN A 56 4.99 -11.82 9.63
N VAL A 57 4.23 -12.90 9.86
CA VAL A 57 4.46 -14.22 9.24
C VAL A 57 5.86 -14.76 9.54
N SER A 58 6.38 -14.44 10.74
CA SER A 58 7.72 -14.82 11.18
C SER A 58 7.78 -16.17 11.93
N ASP A 59 6.63 -16.77 12.24
CA ASP A 59 6.54 -18.09 12.87
C ASP A 59 5.94 -19.16 11.96
N LYS A 60 6.08 -20.43 12.36
CA LYS A 60 5.59 -21.56 11.55
C LYS A 60 4.06 -21.58 11.43
N ALA A 61 3.33 -21.21 12.48
CA ALA A 61 1.86 -21.33 12.50
C ALA A 61 1.20 -20.33 11.53
N SER A 62 1.65 -19.08 11.56
CA SER A 62 1.24 -18.02 10.63
C SER A 62 1.62 -18.34 9.19
N ARG A 63 2.80 -18.92 8.95
CA ARG A 63 3.23 -19.42 7.63
C ARG A 63 2.35 -20.56 7.11
N ASP A 64 2.10 -21.58 7.93
CA ASP A 64 1.25 -22.72 7.57
C ASP A 64 -0.19 -22.25 7.26
N LEU A 65 -0.73 -21.33 8.07
CA LEU A 65 -2.02 -20.70 7.81
C LEU A 65 -2.01 -19.98 6.46
N LEU A 66 -1.01 -19.15 6.18
CA LEU A 66 -0.94 -18.39 4.94
C LEU A 66 -0.82 -19.31 3.71
N ALA A 67 -0.01 -20.36 3.79
CA ALA A 67 0.10 -21.37 2.73
C ALA A 67 -1.24 -22.05 2.45
N ASN A 68 -1.98 -22.43 3.50
CA ASN A 68 -3.32 -23.01 3.36
C ASN A 68 -4.33 -22.01 2.77
N LEU A 69 -4.26 -20.73 3.14
CA LEU A 69 -5.12 -19.68 2.55
C LEU A 69 -4.81 -19.49 1.06
N PHE A 70 -3.53 -19.50 0.66
CA PHE A 70 -3.14 -19.46 -0.75
C PHE A 70 -3.64 -20.67 -1.54
N ASP A 71 -3.55 -21.87 -0.96
CA ASP A 71 -4.07 -23.09 -1.58
C ASP A 71 -5.59 -23.04 -1.78
N GLN A 72 -6.34 -22.63 -0.76
CA GLN A 72 -7.79 -22.45 -0.84
C GLN A 72 -8.20 -21.37 -1.84
N ALA A 73 -7.34 -20.37 -2.05
CA ALA A 73 -7.53 -19.30 -3.01
C ALA A 73 -7.14 -19.67 -4.45
N GLY A 74 -6.55 -20.84 -4.67
CA GLY A 74 -6.06 -21.27 -5.97
C GLY A 74 -4.84 -20.47 -6.46
N ILE A 75 -4.03 -19.92 -5.55
CA ILE A 75 -2.75 -19.31 -5.92
C ILE A 75 -1.78 -20.43 -6.32
N SER A 76 -1.13 -20.31 -7.47
CA SER A 76 -0.23 -21.36 -7.98
C SER A 76 0.96 -21.59 -7.05
N LYS A 77 1.43 -22.85 -6.94
CA LYS A 77 2.57 -23.20 -6.08
C LYS A 77 3.84 -22.43 -6.44
N ASP A 78 4.04 -22.12 -7.72
CA ASP A 78 5.14 -21.30 -8.18
C ASP A 78 5.09 -19.87 -7.62
N ARG A 79 3.91 -19.23 -7.62
CA ARG A 79 3.73 -17.88 -7.07
C ARG A 79 3.81 -17.87 -5.54
N GLN A 80 3.28 -18.91 -4.89
CA GLN A 80 3.47 -19.10 -3.44
C GLN A 80 4.95 -19.21 -3.09
N LYS A 81 5.72 -19.99 -3.87
CA LYS A 81 7.17 -20.13 -3.67
C LYS A 81 7.87 -18.78 -3.79
N VAL A 82 7.59 -18.00 -4.84
CA VAL A 82 8.16 -16.66 -5.02
C VAL A 82 7.86 -15.77 -3.80
N PHE A 83 6.62 -15.77 -3.32
CA PHE A 83 6.25 -15.00 -2.13
C PHE A 83 7.04 -15.43 -0.88
N PHE A 84 7.11 -16.74 -0.60
CA PHE A 84 7.81 -17.23 0.58
C PHE A 84 9.33 -17.03 0.48
N ASP A 85 9.92 -17.15 -0.71
CA ASP A 85 11.33 -16.82 -0.93
C ASP A 85 11.60 -15.33 -0.63
N HIS A 86 10.73 -14.42 -1.09
CA HIS A 86 10.85 -12.98 -0.81
C HIS A 86 10.65 -12.64 0.68
N LEU A 87 9.71 -13.33 1.35
CA LEU A 87 9.47 -13.22 2.77
C LEU A 87 10.70 -13.69 3.57
N ASP A 88 11.29 -14.82 3.20
CA ASP A 88 12.45 -15.40 3.87
C ASP A 88 13.70 -14.53 3.67
N GLN A 89 13.88 -13.97 2.47
CA GLN A 89 14.93 -12.98 2.22
C GLN A 89 14.77 -11.76 3.12
N PHE A 90 13.57 -11.19 3.23
CA PHE A 90 13.33 -10.05 4.12
C PHE A 90 13.57 -10.39 5.58
N ASN A 91 12.95 -11.46 6.09
CA ASN A 91 13.04 -11.85 7.50
C ASN A 91 14.49 -12.22 7.91
N SER A 92 15.27 -12.80 7.00
CA SER A 92 16.70 -13.05 7.23
C SER A 92 17.56 -11.79 7.11
N SER A 93 17.04 -10.73 6.52
CA SER A 93 17.75 -9.46 6.32
C SER A 93 17.62 -8.49 7.49
N VAL A 94 16.55 -8.59 8.28
CA VAL A 94 16.26 -7.67 9.38
C VAL A 94 16.38 -8.31 10.76
N ASP A 95 16.34 -7.51 11.84
CA ASP A 95 16.21 -8.00 13.20
C ASP A 95 14.79 -8.57 13.41
N ASN A 96 14.72 -9.86 13.70
CA ASN A 96 13.46 -10.57 13.87
C ASN A 96 12.75 -10.25 15.19
N LYS A 97 13.40 -9.59 16.15
CA LYS A 97 12.79 -9.25 17.46
C LYS A 97 11.58 -8.32 17.34
N SER A 98 11.58 -7.45 16.33
CA SER A 98 10.46 -6.54 16.04
C SER A 98 9.39 -7.17 15.14
N LEU A 99 9.60 -8.41 14.66
CA LEU A 99 8.64 -9.12 13.82
C LEU A 99 7.71 -9.96 14.69
N THR A 100 6.43 -9.65 14.66
CA THR A 100 5.44 -10.40 15.42
C THR A 100 5.17 -11.76 14.77
N GLY A 101 5.45 -12.84 15.51
CA GLY A 101 5.11 -14.21 15.13
C GLY A 101 3.61 -14.48 15.21
N PRO A 102 3.04 -14.68 16.41
CA PRO A 102 1.62 -14.99 16.55
C PRO A 102 0.76 -13.76 16.20
N PHE A 103 -0.53 -13.98 15.96
CA PHE A 103 -1.44 -12.85 15.78
C PHE A 103 -1.54 -12.01 17.05
N GLU A 104 -1.51 -10.69 16.88
CA GLU A 104 -1.75 -9.72 17.94
C GLU A 104 -2.61 -8.56 17.45
N GLU A 105 -3.07 -7.71 18.36
CA GLU A 105 -3.76 -6.47 18.02
C GLU A 105 -2.82 -5.27 18.09
N ALA A 106 -2.92 -4.37 17.12
CA ALA A 106 -2.31 -3.04 17.15
C ALA A 106 -3.24 -1.99 16.54
N GLY A 107 -3.01 -0.71 16.82
CA GLY A 107 -3.65 0.38 16.08
C GLY A 107 -3.23 0.38 14.61
N VAL A 108 -4.02 1.02 13.75
CA VAL A 108 -3.76 1.06 12.29
C VAL A 108 -2.37 1.61 11.95
N GLN A 109 -1.90 2.62 12.70
CA GLN A 109 -0.63 3.31 12.49
C GLN A 109 0.49 2.80 13.41
N ASP A 110 0.20 1.86 14.31
CA ASP A 110 1.18 1.39 15.28
C ASP A 110 2.18 0.43 14.61
N THR A 111 3.49 0.67 14.83
CA THR A 111 4.57 -0.23 14.43
C THR A 111 5.50 -0.53 15.61
N LYS A 112 6.12 -1.72 15.61
CA LYS A 112 7.15 -2.15 16.60
C LYS A 112 8.58 -1.99 16.08
N TYR A 113 8.72 -1.39 14.92
CA TYR A 113 9.95 -1.25 14.17
C TYR A 113 10.05 0.16 13.62
N ASP A 114 11.28 0.62 13.45
CA ASP A 114 11.58 1.80 12.66
C ASP A 114 11.82 1.37 11.19
N PRO A 115 11.03 1.83 10.22
CA PRO A 115 11.22 1.52 8.80
C PRO A 115 12.61 1.93 8.26
N TYR A 116 13.23 2.99 8.79
CA TYR A 116 14.57 3.42 8.37
C TYR A 116 15.65 2.47 8.87
N ASP A 117 15.56 2.03 10.13
CA ASP A 117 16.46 0.99 10.65
C ASP A 117 16.32 -0.32 9.88
N MET A 118 15.09 -0.71 9.53
CA MET A 118 14.82 -1.89 8.70
C MET A 118 15.44 -1.75 7.31
N GLN A 119 15.36 -0.56 6.70
CA GLN A 119 16.01 -0.27 5.42
C GLN A 119 17.53 -0.39 5.52
N ASP A 120 18.14 0.14 6.58
CA ASP A 120 19.59 0.07 6.79
C ASP A 120 20.06 -1.37 6.99
N GLN A 121 19.31 -2.18 7.75
CA GLN A 121 19.58 -3.61 7.92
C GLN A 121 19.47 -4.36 6.59
N TRP A 122 18.43 -4.06 5.80
CA TRP A 122 18.26 -4.62 4.48
C TRP A 122 19.44 -4.28 3.55
N LYS A 123 19.82 -3.01 3.44
CA LYS A 123 20.94 -2.54 2.60
C LYS A 123 22.27 -3.17 3.01
N LYS A 124 22.52 -3.33 4.32
CA LYS A 124 23.74 -3.99 4.83
C LYS A 124 23.89 -5.43 4.32
N LYS A 125 22.79 -6.15 4.10
CA LYS A 125 22.81 -7.56 3.65
C LYS A 125 22.54 -7.74 2.15
N ASN A 126 21.89 -6.77 1.50
CA ASN A 126 21.43 -6.87 0.11
C ASN A 126 22.02 -5.80 -0.82
N SER A 127 22.99 -5.01 -0.36
CA SER A 127 23.69 -3.99 -1.15
C SER A 127 22.71 -2.96 -1.75
N ASP A 128 22.74 -2.80 -3.07
CA ASP A 128 21.98 -1.88 -3.91
C ASP A 128 20.63 -2.46 -4.36
N PHE A 129 20.27 -3.67 -3.92
CA PHE A 129 18.97 -4.22 -4.23
C PHE A 129 17.90 -3.58 -3.33
N GLU A 130 16.90 -2.93 -3.91
CA GLU A 130 15.83 -2.26 -3.14
C GLU A 130 14.85 -3.24 -2.47
N GLY A 131 14.77 -4.49 -2.97
CA GLY A 131 13.85 -5.51 -2.49
C GLY A 131 12.52 -5.52 -3.23
N TYR A 132 11.44 -5.81 -2.51
CA TYR A 132 10.09 -5.95 -3.07
C TYR A 132 9.09 -5.09 -2.29
N ASN A 133 8.26 -4.36 -3.03
CA ASN A 133 7.20 -3.50 -2.48
C ASN A 133 5.81 -4.10 -2.70
N CYS A 134 4.77 -3.37 -2.27
CA CYS A 134 3.36 -3.75 -2.43
C CYS A 134 3.01 -4.21 -3.85
N ARG A 135 3.43 -3.47 -4.87
CA ARG A 135 3.11 -3.73 -6.29
C ARG A 135 3.75 -5.03 -6.76
N ILE A 136 5.06 -5.18 -6.53
CA ILE A 136 5.80 -6.39 -6.92
C ILE A 136 5.26 -7.62 -6.20
N THR A 137 5.06 -7.54 -4.88
CA THR A 137 4.52 -8.65 -4.07
C THR A 137 3.11 -9.04 -4.53
N SER A 138 2.22 -8.07 -4.73
CA SER A 138 0.83 -8.34 -5.12
C SER A 138 0.73 -8.94 -6.52
N TYR A 139 1.49 -8.43 -7.48
CA TYR A 139 1.56 -9.03 -8.81
C TYR A 139 2.22 -10.41 -8.77
N GLY A 140 3.30 -10.57 -8.02
CA GLY A 140 3.97 -11.85 -7.82
C GLY A 140 3.02 -12.94 -7.33
N LEU A 141 2.10 -12.60 -6.42
CA LEU A 141 1.07 -13.52 -5.91
C LEU A 141 -0.10 -13.74 -6.88
N PHE A 142 -0.64 -12.69 -7.50
CA PHE A 142 -1.95 -12.73 -8.16
C PHE A 142 -1.90 -12.57 -9.69
N GLY A 143 -0.71 -12.44 -10.28
CA GLY A 143 -0.51 -12.16 -11.70
C GLY A 143 -1.17 -13.15 -12.66
N ASP A 144 -1.35 -14.43 -12.27
CA ASP A 144 -2.04 -15.44 -13.10
C ASP A 144 -3.51 -15.07 -13.37
N TYR A 145 -4.10 -14.24 -12.52
CA TYR A 145 -5.47 -13.78 -12.62
C TYR A 145 -5.60 -12.44 -13.35
N ILE A 146 -4.51 -11.84 -13.82
CA ILE A 146 -4.53 -10.52 -14.46
C ILE A 146 -4.07 -10.64 -15.92
N LYS A 147 -4.79 -9.96 -16.82
CA LYS A 147 -4.45 -9.82 -18.23
C LYS A 147 -4.33 -8.35 -18.56
N ALA A 148 -3.50 -8.01 -19.53
CA ALA A 148 -3.40 -6.68 -20.11
C ALA A 148 -3.07 -6.78 -21.60
N SER A 149 -3.19 -5.67 -22.32
CA SER A 149 -2.77 -5.60 -23.72
C SER A 149 -1.27 -5.85 -23.85
N GLN A 150 -0.89 -6.56 -24.90
CA GLN A 150 0.51 -6.75 -25.31
C GLN A 150 1.07 -5.55 -26.07
N SER A 151 0.20 -4.62 -26.51
CA SER A 151 0.66 -3.37 -27.12
C SER A 151 1.53 -2.60 -26.13
N LYS A 152 2.62 -2.00 -26.62
CA LYS A 152 3.54 -1.24 -25.78
C LYS A 152 2.76 -0.25 -24.91
N THR A 153 2.96 -0.37 -23.60
CA THR A 153 2.60 0.67 -22.63
C THR A 153 3.14 2.01 -23.09
N SER A 154 2.53 3.11 -22.66
CA SER A 154 3.22 4.42 -22.67
C SER A 154 4.66 4.22 -22.20
N ASP A 155 5.65 4.69 -22.97
CA ASP A 155 7.06 4.60 -22.58
C ASP A 155 7.32 5.41 -21.29
N ASP A 156 6.42 6.34 -20.96
CA ASP A 156 6.40 7.07 -19.69
C ASP A 156 5.94 6.16 -18.55
N THR A 157 6.93 5.65 -17.80
CA THR A 157 6.79 4.77 -16.62
C THR A 157 7.63 5.28 -15.46
N GLU A 158 7.85 6.60 -15.39
CA GLU A 158 8.71 7.22 -14.38
C GLU A 158 8.26 6.88 -12.95
N ASN A 159 6.94 6.80 -12.71
CA ASN A 159 6.35 6.41 -11.42
C ASN A 159 6.61 4.94 -11.01
N LEU A 160 7.09 4.10 -11.93
CA LEU A 160 7.48 2.70 -11.71
C LEU A 160 9.00 2.51 -11.64
N GLY A 161 9.79 3.57 -11.69
CA GLY A 161 11.25 3.49 -11.84
C GLY A 161 11.93 2.57 -10.83
N ILE A 162 11.59 2.68 -9.54
CA ILE A 162 12.18 1.85 -8.48
C ILE A 162 11.71 0.39 -8.53
N ASP A 163 10.47 0.15 -8.96
CA ASP A 163 9.92 -1.20 -9.16
C ASP A 163 10.66 -1.90 -10.30
N LEU A 164 10.81 -1.20 -11.43
CA LEU A 164 11.49 -1.73 -12.61
C LEU A 164 12.99 -1.92 -12.37
N LEU A 165 13.60 -1.07 -11.54
CA LEU A 165 14.98 -1.26 -11.08
C LEU A 165 15.10 -2.55 -10.24
N SER A 166 14.20 -2.75 -9.28
CA SER A 166 14.15 -3.97 -8.46
C SER A 166 13.95 -5.22 -9.32
N LEU A 167 13.00 -5.18 -10.26
CA LEU A 167 12.70 -6.27 -11.19
C LEU A 167 13.81 -6.52 -12.22
N THR A 168 14.79 -5.62 -12.34
CA THR A 168 16.00 -5.87 -13.14
C THR A 168 17.02 -6.69 -12.35
N ARG A 169 17.05 -6.56 -11.02
CA ARG A 169 17.92 -7.35 -10.14
C ARG A 169 17.33 -8.74 -9.86
N ASP A 170 16.02 -8.83 -9.62
CA ASP A 170 15.28 -10.09 -9.46
C ASP A 170 13.92 -10.01 -10.15
N ASN A 171 13.73 -10.80 -11.21
CA ASN A 171 12.51 -10.82 -12.01
C ASN A 171 11.54 -11.95 -11.64
N SER A 172 11.72 -12.63 -10.51
CA SER A 172 10.92 -13.80 -10.12
C SER A 172 9.41 -13.55 -10.04
N ALA A 173 8.98 -12.31 -9.75
CA ALA A 173 7.58 -11.88 -9.76
C ALA A 173 7.02 -11.60 -11.18
N THR A 174 7.88 -11.31 -12.15
CA THR A 174 7.56 -11.03 -13.56
C THR A 174 8.55 -11.77 -14.46
N LYS A 175 8.44 -13.10 -14.54
CA LYS A 175 9.45 -13.99 -15.15
C LYS A 175 9.59 -13.76 -16.65
N THR A 176 8.54 -13.26 -17.30
CA THR A 176 8.51 -13.00 -18.75
C THR A 176 8.31 -11.52 -19.07
N ASP A 177 8.73 -11.09 -20.26
CA ASP A 177 8.47 -9.74 -20.76
C ASP A 177 6.98 -9.42 -20.84
N ASN A 178 6.16 -10.44 -21.15
CA ASN A 178 4.71 -10.33 -21.09
C ASN A 178 4.24 -9.97 -19.67
N GLU A 179 4.68 -10.71 -18.64
CA GLU A 179 4.30 -10.40 -17.27
C GLU A 179 4.79 -9.02 -16.82
N LYS A 180 6.00 -8.62 -17.23
CA LYS A 180 6.51 -7.26 -16.98
C LYS A 180 5.67 -6.19 -17.69
N ASN A 181 5.15 -6.48 -18.88
CA ASN A 181 4.22 -5.59 -19.58
C ASN A 181 2.85 -5.51 -18.89
N ILE A 182 2.32 -6.63 -18.39
CA ILE A 182 1.09 -6.64 -17.60
C ILE A 182 1.28 -5.81 -16.32
N PHE A 183 2.39 -6.02 -15.60
CA PHE A 183 2.75 -5.22 -14.42
C PHE A 183 2.71 -3.71 -14.70
N LYS A 184 3.38 -3.27 -15.79
CA LYS A 184 3.38 -1.86 -16.18
C LYS A 184 1.98 -1.34 -16.52
N ASN A 185 1.17 -2.10 -17.25
CA ASN A 185 -0.19 -1.66 -17.62
C ASN A 185 -1.10 -1.43 -16.40
N ILE A 186 -0.98 -2.27 -15.36
CA ILE A 186 -1.79 -2.17 -14.14
C ILE A 186 -1.34 -0.98 -13.28
N PHE A 187 -0.03 -0.83 -13.06
CA PHE A 187 0.50 0.08 -12.04
C PHE A 187 0.99 1.43 -12.57
N ASN A 188 1.12 1.60 -13.89
CA ASN A 188 1.46 2.92 -14.44
C ASN A 188 0.35 3.92 -14.11
N GLU A 189 0.73 5.16 -13.82
CA GLU A 189 -0.24 6.18 -13.43
C GLU A 189 -1.25 6.48 -14.55
N VAL A 190 -2.39 7.04 -14.17
CA VAL A 190 -3.47 7.45 -15.07
C VAL A 190 -3.63 8.96 -14.98
N LYS A 191 -3.49 9.66 -16.10
CA LYS A 191 -3.76 11.11 -16.14
C LYS A 191 -5.22 11.38 -15.80
N THR A 192 -5.47 12.39 -14.98
CA THR A 192 -6.83 12.77 -14.55
C THR A 192 -7.02 14.29 -14.62
N ILE A 193 -8.20 14.74 -14.20
CA ILE A 193 -8.59 16.14 -14.08
C ILE A 193 -8.54 16.62 -12.63
N ASP A 194 -8.34 17.93 -12.44
CA ASP A 194 -8.42 18.63 -11.16
C ASP A 194 -9.86 18.62 -10.63
N THR A 195 -10.17 17.66 -9.78
CA THR A 195 -11.46 17.52 -9.09
C THR A 195 -11.31 16.77 -7.77
N LYS A 196 -12.29 16.90 -6.87
CA LYS A 196 -12.40 16.09 -5.64
C LYS A 196 -13.43 14.96 -5.74
N ASP A 197 -14.07 14.81 -6.90
CA ASP A 197 -15.11 13.81 -7.14
C ASP A 197 -14.50 12.44 -7.43
N ILE A 198 -14.57 11.54 -6.43
CA ILE A 198 -14.05 10.18 -6.51
C ILE A 198 -14.70 9.38 -7.65
N ASN A 199 -15.99 9.59 -7.93
CA ASN A 199 -16.66 8.84 -8.99
C ASN A 199 -16.12 9.23 -10.37
N LYS A 200 -15.83 10.52 -10.60
CA LYS A 200 -15.17 10.96 -11.84
C LYS A 200 -13.78 10.35 -11.99
N HIS A 201 -13.00 10.33 -10.91
CA HIS A 201 -11.69 9.67 -10.92
C HIS A 201 -11.78 8.18 -11.20
N TYR A 202 -12.73 7.48 -10.57
CA TYR A 202 -12.96 6.06 -10.80
C TYR A 202 -13.29 5.76 -12.26
N GLU A 203 -14.20 6.52 -12.87
CA GLU A 203 -14.56 6.33 -14.29
C GLU A 203 -13.38 6.58 -15.24
N ILE A 204 -12.56 7.61 -14.97
CA ILE A 204 -11.33 7.88 -15.74
C ILE A 204 -10.34 6.71 -15.59
N PHE A 205 -10.10 6.27 -14.34
CA PHE A 205 -9.18 5.19 -14.03
C PHE A 205 -9.61 3.88 -14.69
N LYS A 206 -10.89 3.54 -14.57
CA LYS A 206 -11.49 2.35 -15.18
C LYS A 206 -11.37 2.37 -16.71
N LYS A 207 -11.72 3.49 -17.34
CA LYS A 207 -11.61 3.65 -18.80
C LYS A 207 -10.17 3.49 -19.29
N GLU A 208 -9.21 4.00 -18.53
CA GLU A 208 -7.79 3.86 -18.88
C GLU A 208 -7.30 2.42 -18.67
N TRP A 209 -7.74 1.72 -17.63
CA TRP A 209 -7.48 0.29 -17.50
C TRP A 209 -8.09 -0.53 -18.63
N GLU A 210 -9.32 -0.22 -19.05
CA GLU A 210 -9.96 -0.83 -20.22
C GLU A 210 -9.16 -0.57 -21.50
N SER A 211 -8.65 0.65 -21.71
CA SER A 211 -7.82 1.02 -22.88
C SER A 211 -6.49 0.25 -22.92
N ARG A 212 -5.91 0.01 -21.74
CA ARG A 212 -4.71 -0.85 -21.54
C ARG A 212 -5.03 -2.34 -21.60
N GLY A 213 -6.29 -2.73 -21.80
CA GLY A 213 -6.73 -4.11 -21.83
C GLY A 213 -6.65 -4.84 -20.50
N VAL A 214 -6.55 -4.10 -19.39
CA VAL A 214 -6.49 -4.66 -18.03
C VAL A 214 -7.80 -5.39 -17.73
N LYS A 215 -7.70 -6.68 -17.42
CA LYS A 215 -8.85 -7.53 -17.05
C LYS A 215 -8.47 -8.50 -15.94
N PHE A 216 -9.38 -8.69 -15.00
CA PHE A 216 -9.23 -9.65 -13.90
C PHE A 216 -10.06 -10.89 -14.19
N THR A 217 -9.40 -12.04 -14.20
CA THR A 217 -10.08 -13.34 -14.29
C THR A 217 -10.79 -13.62 -12.98
N LYS A 218 -12.03 -14.13 -13.06
CA LYS A 218 -12.87 -14.37 -11.88
C LYS A 218 -12.19 -15.36 -10.92
N ASN A 219 -11.91 -14.89 -9.70
CA ASN A 219 -11.55 -15.70 -8.55
C ASN A 219 -12.48 -15.30 -7.39
N ASN A 220 -13.21 -16.26 -6.82
CA ASN A 220 -14.18 -15.99 -5.75
C ASN A 220 -13.57 -16.10 -4.34
N LYS A 221 -12.29 -16.47 -4.23
CA LYS A 221 -11.55 -16.65 -2.98
C LYS A 221 -10.41 -15.65 -2.81
N ALA A 222 -9.92 -15.04 -3.88
CA ALA A 222 -8.91 -14.00 -3.80
C ALA A 222 -9.16 -12.86 -4.80
N SER A 223 -8.70 -11.68 -4.43
CA SER A 223 -8.75 -10.47 -5.26
C SER A 223 -7.62 -9.52 -4.91
N ILE A 224 -7.14 -8.77 -5.89
CA ILE A 224 -6.26 -7.64 -5.61
C ILE A 224 -7.09 -6.50 -5.00
N VAL A 225 -6.59 -5.85 -3.96
CA VAL A 225 -7.23 -4.67 -3.36
C VAL A 225 -6.25 -3.52 -3.39
N SER A 226 -6.64 -2.45 -4.09
CA SER A 226 -5.77 -1.31 -4.39
C SER A 226 -6.33 -0.03 -3.76
N VAL A 227 -5.45 0.77 -3.17
CA VAL A 227 -5.73 2.13 -2.72
C VAL A 227 -5.16 3.09 -3.77
N VAL A 228 -6.05 3.81 -4.44
CA VAL A 228 -5.71 4.77 -5.50
C VAL A 228 -5.66 6.17 -4.91
N PHE A 229 -4.56 6.87 -5.16
CA PHE A 229 -4.31 8.23 -4.72
C PHE A 229 -4.44 9.20 -5.88
N HIS A 230 -4.87 10.41 -5.58
CA HIS A 230 -4.86 11.55 -6.51
C HIS A 230 -3.64 12.42 -6.19
N SER A 231 -2.72 12.51 -7.15
CA SER A 231 -1.54 13.36 -7.12
C SER A 231 -1.77 14.65 -7.93
N GLN A 232 -1.37 15.79 -7.36
CA GLN A 232 -1.32 17.08 -8.06
C GLN A 232 0.02 17.76 -7.72
N ILE A 233 1.12 17.26 -8.29
CA ILE A 233 2.46 17.85 -8.09
C ILE A 233 2.54 19.24 -8.72
N GLU A 234 1.92 19.40 -9.89
CA GLU A 234 1.78 20.67 -10.60
C GLU A 234 0.33 20.83 -11.02
N LYS A 235 -0.23 22.03 -10.85
CA LYS A 235 -1.62 22.33 -11.19
C LYS A 235 -1.88 22.04 -12.68
N GLY A 236 -2.87 21.20 -12.97
CA GLY A 236 -3.21 20.78 -14.34
C GLY A 236 -2.38 19.60 -14.85
N LYS A 237 -1.53 18.99 -14.00
CA LYS A 237 -0.82 17.73 -14.25
C LYS A 237 -1.22 16.67 -13.22
N ASP A 238 -2.53 16.52 -13.06
CA ASP A 238 -3.14 15.60 -12.10
C ASP A 238 -3.01 14.15 -12.58
N SER A 239 -2.64 13.25 -11.66
CA SER A 239 -2.56 11.81 -11.94
C SER A 239 -3.18 10.97 -10.82
N LEU A 240 -3.64 9.78 -11.20
CA LEU A 240 -4.11 8.73 -10.31
C LEU A 240 -3.09 7.60 -10.32
N PHE A 241 -2.70 7.11 -9.15
CA PHE A 241 -1.77 6.00 -9.05
C PHE A 241 -2.14 5.08 -7.89
N ILE A 242 -1.78 3.81 -8.00
CA ILE A 242 -1.93 2.84 -6.93
C ILE A 242 -0.79 3.09 -5.92
N GLY A 243 -1.11 3.77 -4.82
CA GLY A 243 -0.15 4.06 -3.75
C GLY A 243 0.02 2.90 -2.77
N HIS A 244 -0.99 2.05 -2.62
CA HIS A 244 -0.89 0.79 -1.89
C HIS A 244 -1.73 -0.31 -2.54
N VAL A 245 -1.27 -1.55 -2.41
CA VAL A 245 -1.96 -2.71 -2.94
C VAL A 245 -1.59 -3.97 -2.14
N GLY A 246 -2.56 -4.86 -1.97
CA GLY A 246 -2.35 -6.17 -1.37
C GLY A 246 -3.36 -7.19 -1.89
N ILE A 247 -3.28 -8.41 -1.37
CA ILE A 247 -4.16 -9.51 -1.77
C ILE A 247 -5.15 -9.82 -0.65
N MET A 248 -6.43 -9.68 -0.95
CA MET A 248 -7.51 -10.12 -0.09
C MET A 248 -7.78 -11.61 -0.33
N LEU A 249 -7.80 -12.41 0.73
CA LEU A 249 -8.12 -13.84 0.73
C LEU A 249 -9.39 -14.06 1.56
N LYS A 250 -10.42 -14.66 0.98
CA LYS A 250 -11.70 -14.96 1.63
C LYS A 250 -11.61 -16.31 2.33
N ALA A 251 -11.79 -16.32 3.65
CA ALA A 251 -11.80 -17.51 4.48
C ALA A 251 -13.21 -17.75 5.08
N LYS A 252 -13.40 -18.87 5.80
CA LYS A 252 -14.68 -19.15 6.46
C LYS A 252 -14.94 -18.23 7.65
N ASP A 253 -13.88 -17.78 8.31
CA ASP A 253 -13.90 -16.99 9.53
C ASP A 253 -13.60 -15.50 9.30
N GLY A 254 -13.69 -15.05 8.04
CA GLY A 254 -13.57 -13.65 7.67
C GLY A 254 -12.71 -13.46 6.42
N VAL A 255 -11.93 -12.38 6.44
CA VAL A 255 -11.06 -11.96 5.36
C VAL A 255 -9.64 -11.78 5.88
N TYR A 256 -8.68 -12.28 5.12
CA TYR A 256 -7.27 -12.07 5.34
C TYR A 256 -6.72 -11.11 4.28
N PHE A 257 -5.84 -10.20 4.68
CA PHE A 257 -5.18 -9.28 3.77
C PHE A 257 -3.66 -9.44 3.87
N VAL A 258 -3.06 -9.90 2.77
CA VAL A 258 -1.61 -10.03 2.62
C VAL A 258 -1.08 -8.71 2.08
N GLU A 259 -0.26 -8.03 2.86
CA GLU A 259 0.32 -6.74 2.48
C GLU A 259 1.84 -6.72 2.64
N LYS A 260 2.48 -5.91 1.80
CA LYS A 260 3.86 -5.47 1.92
C LYS A 260 3.84 -3.96 1.81
N VAL A 261 3.87 -3.25 2.93
CA VAL A 261 3.51 -1.80 2.96
C VAL A 261 4.44 -0.97 2.06
N ALA A 262 5.75 -1.16 2.21
CA ALA A 262 6.81 -0.52 1.42
C ALA A 262 8.01 -1.48 1.30
N PHE A 263 9.08 -1.11 0.58
CA PHE A 263 10.29 -1.95 0.44
C PHE A 263 10.91 -2.32 1.79
N GLN A 264 10.99 -1.36 2.69
CA GLN A 264 11.63 -1.46 4.00
C GLN A 264 10.74 -2.07 5.09
N GLU A 265 9.43 -2.15 4.87
CA GLU A 265 8.50 -2.63 5.90
C GLU A 265 8.27 -4.14 5.81
N PRO A 266 8.09 -4.85 6.93
CA PRO A 266 7.81 -6.27 6.91
C PRO A 266 6.54 -6.64 6.14
N TYR A 267 6.50 -7.89 5.68
CA TYR A 267 5.27 -8.51 5.23
C TYR A 267 4.29 -8.59 6.40
N ARG A 268 3.00 -8.46 6.11
CA ARG A 268 1.94 -8.61 7.11
C ARG A 268 0.81 -9.47 6.56
N LEU A 269 0.27 -10.31 7.44
CA LEU A 269 -1.03 -10.95 7.26
C LEU A 269 -1.97 -10.34 8.28
N ASN A 270 -2.97 -9.59 7.81
CA ASN A 270 -3.99 -8.98 8.65
C ASN A 270 -5.28 -9.80 8.57
N LYS A 271 -6.04 -9.84 9.65
CA LYS A 271 -7.34 -10.51 9.73
C LYS A 271 -8.45 -9.51 10.03
N PHE A 272 -9.53 -9.62 9.27
CA PHE A 272 -10.73 -8.80 9.36
C PHE A 272 -11.98 -9.69 9.37
N LYS A 273 -13.08 -9.23 9.97
CA LYS A 273 -14.34 -10.01 9.94
C LYS A 273 -14.94 -10.06 8.54
N ASN A 274 -14.79 -9.00 7.76
CA ASN A 274 -15.37 -8.86 6.43
C ASN A 274 -14.61 -7.83 5.59
N LYS A 275 -15.08 -7.62 4.36
CA LYS A 275 -14.47 -6.68 3.40
C LYS A 275 -14.63 -5.23 3.84
N GLU A 276 -15.74 -4.91 4.52
CA GLU A 276 -16.03 -3.55 5.00
C GLU A 276 -15.03 -3.12 6.09
N GLU A 277 -14.63 -4.03 6.98
CA GLU A 277 -13.56 -3.80 7.96
C GLU A 277 -12.20 -3.63 7.27
N LEU A 278 -11.87 -4.41 6.23
CA LEU A 278 -10.65 -4.21 5.43
C LEU A 278 -10.65 -2.82 4.76
N LYS A 279 -11.75 -2.41 4.13
CA LYS A 279 -11.88 -1.07 3.54
C LYS A 279 -11.66 0.00 4.60
N LYS A 280 -12.31 -0.13 5.76
CA LYS A 280 -12.15 0.82 6.87
C LYS A 280 -10.68 0.93 7.30
N TYR A 281 -9.99 -0.21 7.45
CA TYR A 281 -8.56 -0.24 7.77
C TYR A 281 -7.72 0.53 6.76
N LEU A 282 -7.93 0.28 5.45
CA LEU A 282 -7.20 0.97 4.39
C LEU A 282 -7.49 2.48 4.40
N MET A 283 -8.75 2.88 4.58
CA MET A 283 -9.10 4.30 4.65
C MET A 283 -8.52 4.99 5.88
N GLU A 284 -8.57 4.35 7.05
CA GLU A 284 -7.95 4.90 8.28
C GLU A 284 -6.42 4.96 8.18
N LYS A 285 -5.81 4.07 7.38
CA LYS A 285 -4.38 4.07 7.14
C LYS A 285 -3.93 5.17 6.18
N TYR A 286 -4.72 5.45 5.14
CA TYR A 286 -4.28 6.24 3.98
C TYR A 286 -5.03 7.56 3.76
N ASP A 287 -6.27 7.74 4.24
CA ASP A 287 -7.02 9.02 4.21
C ASP A 287 -6.69 9.85 5.46
N VAL A 288 -5.42 10.25 5.58
CA VAL A 288 -4.88 10.94 6.77
C VAL A 288 -4.62 12.43 6.56
N GLU A 289 -4.68 12.91 5.31
CA GLU A 289 -4.45 14.32 5.01
C GLU A 289 -5.71 15.16 5.23
N TYR A 290 -5.55 16.28 5.94
CA TYR A 290 -6.61 17.24 6.18
C TYR A 290 -6.53 18.39 5.17
N ASP A 291 -7.68 18.86 4.67
CA ASP A 291 -7.80 19.95 3.69
C ASP A 291 -6.95 19.80 2.41
N GLN A 292 -6.58 18.57 2.03
CA GLN A 292 -5.80 18.29 0.83
C GLN A 292 -6.46 18.88 -0.44
N PRO A 293 -5.67 19.48 -1.35
CA PRO A 293 -6.19 20.04 -2.61
C PRO A 293 -6.73 18.96 -3.55
N THR A 294 -6.26 17.72 -3.41
CA THR A 294 -6.64 16.56 -4.21
C THR A 294 -7.86 15.84 -3.63
N ALA A 295 -8.41 14.90 -4.40
CA ALA A 295 -9.45 13.98 -3.94
C ALA A 295 -8.89 13.00 -2.90
N LYS A 296 -9.73 12.64 -1.92
CA LYS A 296 -9.41 11.57 -0.97
C LYS A 296 -9.10 10.26 -1.71
N PRO A 297 -8.25 9.38 -1.16
CA PRO A 297 -7.99 8.09 -1.78
C PRO A 297 -9.27 7.25 -1.87
N PHE A 298 -9.29 6.31 -2.81
CA PHE A 298 -10.40 5.37 -2.97
C PHE A 298 -9.89 3.94 -3.16
N VAL A 299 -10.75 2.96 -2.83
CA VAL A 299 -10.36 1.54 -2.77
C VAL A 299 -11.05 0.76 -3.87
N LEU A 300 -10.27 -0.06 -4.59
CA LEU A 300 -10.77 -0.98 -5.61
C LEU A 300 -10.58 -2.43 -5.17
N GLU A 301 -11.59 -3.28 -5.31
CA GLU A 301 -11.46 -4.75 -5.38
C GLU A 301 -11.39 -5.13 -6.85
N ASN A 302 -10.23 -5.59 -7.33
CA ASN A 302 -9.93 -5.70 -8.76
C ASN A 302 -10.18 -4.35 -9.46
N ASP A 303 -11.14 -4.27 -10.38
CA ASP A 303 -11.58 -3.09 -11.14
C ASP A 303 -12.86 -2.44 -10.59
N SER A 304 -13.36 -2.90 -9.44
CA SER A 304 -14.62 -2.44 -8.86
C SER A 304 -14.38 -1.55 -7.64
N LEU A 305 -14.99 -0.37 -7.63
CA LEU A 305 -14.99 0.53 -6.48
C LEU A 305 -15.72 -0.13 -5.30
N ILE A 306 -15.09 -0.15 -4.11
CA ILE A 306 -15.68 -0.73 -2.88
C ILE A 306 -15.78 0.28 -1.75
#